data_AF-X7ZWL1-F1
#
_entry.id   AF-X7ZWL1-F1
#
_cell.length_a   1.000
_cell.length_b   1.000
_cell.length_c   1.000
_cell.angle_alpha   90.00
_cell.angle_beta   90.00
_cell.angle_gamma   90.00
#
_symmetry.space_group_name_H-M   'P 1'
#
loop_
_entity.id
_entity.type
_entity.pdbx_description
1 polymer ?
#
loop_
_entity_poly.entity_id
_entity_poly.type
_entity_poly.pdbx_seq_one_letter_code
_entity_poly.pdbx_strand_id
1 'polypeptide(L)'
;MVFGAGGDRDPGKRAPMGRIAAELADLVVVTDDNPRSEDPASIRREILAGAAEADTAAHVVEIGDRREAIRHAVAWARAGDVVLVTGKGHETGQNIGGHIRPFDDRVELAAALEARR
;
A
#
# COMPACT_ATOMS: atom_id res chain seq x y z
N MET A 1 4.41 -6.03 -3.36
CA MET A 1 3.30 -5.14 -3.75
C MET A 1 3.02 -4.15 -2.62
N VAL A 2 2.86 -2.87 -2.94
CA VAL A 2 2.54 -1.80 -1.98
C VAL A 2 1.19 -1.20 -2.36
N PHE A 3 0.22 -1.24 -1.45
CA PHE A 3 -1.11 -0.70 -1.73
C PHE A 3 -1.92 -0.37 -0.48
N GLY A 4 -3.01 0.37 -0.69
CA GLY A 4 -4.01 0.69 0.32
C GLY A 4 -5.40 0.71 -0.31
N ALA A 5 -6.38 1.17 0.45
CA ALA A 5 -7.72 1.46 -0.05
C ALA A 5 -8.15 2.87 0.36
N GLY A 6 -9.04 3.45 -0.43
CA GLY A 6 -9.68 4.72 -0.08
C GLY A 6 -10.75 4.53 0.98
N GLY A 7 -10.82 5.43 1.96
CA GLY A 7 -11.96 5.59 2.86
C GLY A 7 -13.12 6.31 2.17
N ASP A 8 -14.30 6.31 2.78
CA ASP A 8 -15.59 6.78 2.23
C ASP A 8 -15.91 6.18 0.85
N ARG A 9 -15.43 4.96 0.61
CA ARG A 9 -15.63 4.16 -0.61
C ARG A 9 -16.02 2.76 -0.20
N ASP A 10 -16.37 1.94 -1.19
CA ASP A 10 -16.78 0.54 -0.97
C ASP A 10 -15.79 -0.20 -0.04
N PRO A 11 -16.20 -0.56 1.19
CA PRO A 11 -15.37 -1.33 2.10
C PRO A 11 -15.33 -2.82 1.72
N GLY A 12 -16.34 -3.32 1.00
CA GLY A 12 -16.47 -4.73 0.63
C GLY A 12 -15.31 -5.27 -0.21
N LYS A 13 -14.56 -4.39 -0.89
CA LYS A 13 -13.37 -4.78 -1.65
C LYS A 13 -12.11 -4.98 -0.80
N ARG A 14 -12.03 -4.43 0.42
CA ARG A 14 -10.78 -4.32 1.19
C ARG A 14 -10.21 -5.70 1.57
N ALA A 15 -11.03 -6.57 2.15
CA ALA A 15 -10.63 -7.92 2.50
C ALA A 15 -10.27 -8.77 1.25
N PRO A 16 -11.11 -8.84 0.18
CA PRO A 16 -10.72 -9.53 -1.05
C PRO A 16 -9.42 -9.02 -1.67
N MET A 17 -9.15 -7.71 -1.66
CA MET A 17 -7.88 -7.14 -2.12
C MET A 17 -6.69 -7.66 -1.30
N GLY A 18 -6.82 -7.69 0.02
CA GLY A 18 -5.78 -8.24 0.92
C GLY A 18 -5.49 -9.71 0.67
N ARG A 19 -6.55 -10.52 0.50
CA ARG A 19 -6.40 -11.96 0.22
C ARG A 19 -5.66 -12.20 -1.09
N ILE A 20 -6.13 -11.59 -2.18
CA ILE A 20 -5.52 -11.73 -3.51
C ILE A 20 -4.06 -11.23 -3.49
N ALA A 21 -3.79 -10.15 -2.76
CA ALA A 21 -2.44 -9.64 -2.60
C ALA A 21 -1.48 -10.67 -1.98
N ALA A 22 -1.93 -11.32 -0.91
CA ALA A 22 -1.13 -12.31 -0.20
C ALA A 22 -0.99 -13.62 -1.01
N GLU A 23 -1.98 -13.99 -1.81
CA GLU A 23 -1.91 -15.16 -2.71
C GLU A 23 -0.91 -14.99 -3.86
N LEU A 24 -0.72 -13.75 -4.36
CA LEU A 24 0.02 -13.50 -5.60
C LEU A 24 1.37 -12.80 -5.44
N ALA A 25 1.70 -12.27 -4.26
CA ALA A 25 2.94 -11.54 -4.02
C ALA A 25 3.75 -12.15 -2.87
N ASP A 26 5.08 -12.13 -2.99
CA ASP A 26 5.98 -12.60 -1.93
C ASP A 26 6.04 -11.62 -0.74
N LEU A 27 5.94 -10.32 -1.02
CA LEU A 27 5.86 -9.23 -0.05
C LEU A 27 4.60 -8.40 -0.30
N VAL A 28 3.79 -8.19 0.73
CA VAL A 28 2.65 -7.27 0.74
C VAL A 28 2.87 -6.19 1.78
N VAL A 29 2.91 -4.93 1.34
CA VAL A 29 2.96 -3.76 2.23
C VAL A 29 1.61 -3.05 2.17
N VAL A 30 0.84 -3.14 3.26
CA VAL A 30 -0.44 -2.44 3.41
C VAL A 30 -0.18 -1.05 3.98
N THR A 31 -0.65 -0.02 3.28
CA THR A 31 -0.39 1.39 3.59
C THR A 31 -1.63 2.27 3.35
N ASP A 32 -1.53 3.56 3.66
CA ASP A 32 -2.59 4.52 3.40
C ASP A 32 -2.64 4.90 1.91
N ASP A 33 -3.83 4.98 1.34
CA ASP A 33 -4.05 5.57 0.02
C ASP A 33 -4.73 6.94 0.17
N ASN A 34 -6.06 6.95 0.31
CA ASN A 34 -6.83 8.18 0.54
C ASN A 34 -7.83 7.89 1.66
N PRO A 35 -7.41 7.96 2.95
CA PRO A 35 -8.29 7.64 4.07
C PRO A 35 -9.56 8.52 4.15
N ARG A 36 -9.51 9.75 3.63
CA ARG A 36 -10.63 10.71 3.69
C ARG A 36 -11.10 10.90 5.13
N SER A 37 -12.39 10.69 5.42
CA SER A 37 -12.93 10.89 6.77
C SER A 37 -12.81 9.65 7.68
N GLU A 38 -12.45 8.49 7.12
CA GLU A 38 -12.27 7.25 7.89
C GLU A 38 -10.93 7.23 8.65
N ASP A 39 -10.90 6.46 9.75
CA ASP A 39 -9.65 6.10 10.44
C ASP A 39 -8.76 5.25 9.52
N PRO A 40 -7.56 5.72 9.14
CA PRO A 40 -6.66 4.98 8.26
C PRO A 40 -6.30 3.60 8.80
N ALA A 41 -6.12 3.46 10.12
CA ALA A 41 -5.77 2.18 10.72
C ALA A 41 -6.89 1.14 10.58
N SER A 42 -8.14 1.57 10.60
CA SER A 42 -9.28 0.68 10.41
C SER A 42 -9.37 0.16 8.97
N ILE A 43 -9.07 1.01 7.97
CA ILE A 43 -8.99 0.57 6.57
C ILE A 43 -7.89 -0.49 6.39
N ARG A 44 -6.68 -0.23 6.92
CA ARG A 44 -5.56 -1.17 6.80
C ARG A 44 -5.88 -2.50 7.49
N ARG A 45 -6.54 -2.46 8.66
CA ARG A 45 -6.98 -3.67 9.39
C ARG A 45 -7.90 -4.56 8.57
N GLU A 46 -8.84 -4.00 7.83
CA GLU A 46 -9.74 -4.78 6.97
C GLU A 46 -9.01 -5.45 5.79
N ILE A 47 -8.00 -4.79 5.22
CA ILE A 47 -7.14 -5.39 4.20
C ILE A 47 -6.31 -6.53 4.80
N LEU A 48 -5.68 -6.29 5.97
CA LEU A 48 -4.86 -7.28 6.67
C LEU A 48 -5.68 -8.51 7.10
N ALA A 49 -6.95 -8.32 7.48
CA ALA A 49 -7.84 -9.42 7.80
C ALA A 49 -8.03 -10.36 6.61
N GLY A 50 -8.26 -9.82 5.41
CA GLY A 50 -8.36 -10.64 4.20
C GLY A 50 -7.02 -11.29 3.81
N ALA A 51 -5.90 -10.59 4.00
CA ALA A 51 -4.58 -11.17 3.77
C ALA A 51 -4.29 -12.37 4.69
N ALA A 52 -4.78 -12.33 5.94
CA ALA A 52 -4.63 -13.42 6.91
C ALA A 52 -5.48 -14.66 6.58
N GLU A 53 -6.49 -14.55 5.71
CA GLU A 53 -7.27 -15.69 5.23
C GLU A 53 -6.59 -16.45 4.08
N ALA A 54 -5.56 -15.88 3.45
CA ALA A 54 -4.85 -16.53 2.37
C ALA A 54 -3.97 -17.67 2.90
N ASP A 55 -4.05 -18.84 2.26
CA ASP A 55 -3.12 -19.95 2.50
C ASP A 55 -1.82 -19.71 1.72
N THR A 56 -0.95 -18.89 2.29
CA THR A 56 0.26 -18.36 1.61
C THR A 56 1.42 -18.16 2.57
N ALA A 57 2.64 -18.19 2.03
CA ALA A 57 3.86 -17.85 2.75
C ALA A 57 4.27 -16.37 2.58
N ALA A 58 3.42 -15.55 1.95
CA ALA A 58 3.69 -14.14 1.73
C ALA A 58 4.04 -13.40 3.03
N HIS A 59 5.06 -12.56 2.97
CA HIS A 59 5.37 -11.65 4.06
C HIS A 59 4.45 -10.44 3.99
N VAL A 60 3.55 -10.28 4.97
CA VAL A 60 2.61 -9.15 5.03
C VAL A 60 3.04 -8.19 6.13
N VAL A 61 3.20 -6.91 5.79
CA VAL A 61 3.58 -5.85 6.73
C VAL A 61 2.66 -4.63 6.60
N GLU A 62 2.42 -3.96 7.71
CA GLU A 62 1.62 -2.73 7.77
C GLU A 62 2.55 -1.53 7.99
N ILE A 63 2.51 -0.56 7.08
CA ILE A 63 3.23 0.71 7.21
C ILE A 63 2.28 1.83 6.79
N GLY A 64 1.76 2.59 7.75
CA GLY A 64 0.75 3.62 7.48
C GLY A 64 1.23 4.73 6.54
N ASP A 65 2.45 5.23 6.75
CA ASP A 65 3.02 6.25 5.85
C ASP A 65 3.36 5.65 4.48
N ARG A 66 2.74 6.19 3.43
CA ARG A 66 2.87 5.67 2.07
C ARG A 66 4.27 5.83 1.49
N ARG A 67 4.99 6.89 1.86
CA ARG A 67 6.39 7.10 1.42
C ARG A 67 7.30 6.08 2.08
N GLU A 68 7.14 5.84 3.38
CA GLU A 68 7.89 4.82 4.11
C GLU A 68 7.57 3.41 3.59
N ALA A 69 6.31 3.13 3.26
CA ALA A 69 5.90 1.86 2.67
C ALA A 69 6.59 1.59 1.32
N ILE A 70 6.66 2.60 0.45
CA ILE A 70 7.39 2.51 -0.82
C ILE A 70 8.89 2.27 -0.57
N ARG A 71 9.51 3.04 0.34
CA ARG A 71 10.93 2.89 0.70
C ARG A 71 11.23 1.48 1.22
N HIS A 72 10.37 0.96 2.10
CA HIS A 72 10.51 -0.38 2.65
C HIS A 72 10.53 -1.45 1.55
N ALA A 73 9.56 -1.41 0.63
CA ALA A 73 9.50 -2.38 -0.46
C ALA A 73 10.69 -2.26 -1.42
N VAL A 74 11.14 -1.04 -1.73
CA VAL A 74 12.33 -0.81 -2.58
C VAL A 74 13.59 -1.32 -1.91
N ALA A 75 13.76 -1.12 -0.60
CA ALA A 75 14.91 -1.61 0.16
C ALA A 75 14.91 -3.14 0.30
N TRP A 76 13.73 -3.76 0.41
CA TRP A 76 13.58 -5.22 0.52
C TRP A 76 13.93 -5.96 -0.78
N ALA A 77 13.53 -5.40 -1.93
CA ALA A 77 13.68 -6.04 -3.23
C ALA A 77 15.15 -6.37 -3.58
N ARG A 78 15.40 -7.48 -4.24
CA ARG A 78 16.72 -7.88 -4.77
C ARG A 78 16.82 -7.64 -6.28
N ALA A 79 18.01 -7.84 -6.83
CA ALA A 79 18.20 -7.76 -8.27
C ALA A 79 17.35 -8.85 -8.97
N GLY A 80 16.52 -8.44 -9.93
CA GLY A 80 15.57 -9.32 -10.62
C GLY A 80 14.15 -9.27 -10.07
N ASP A 81 13.93 -8.71 -8.88
CA ASP A 81 12.60 -8.59 -8.29
C ASP A 81 11.80 -7.43 -8.91
N VAL A 82 10.48 -7.50 -8.78
CA VAL A 82 9.54 -6.45 -9.22
C VAL A 82 8.84 -5.83 -8.02
N VAL A 83 8.93 -4.50 -7.89
CA VAL A 83 8.13 -3.73 -6.93
C VAL A 83 6.96 -3.08 -7.65
N LEU A 84 5.74 -3.51 -7.31
CA LEU A 84 4.50 -2.89 -7.79
C LEU A 84 3.90 -1.98 -6.73
N VAL A 85 3.80 -0.69 -7.02
CA VAL A 85 3.06 0.32 -6.24
C VAL A 85 1.72 0.57 -6.94
N THR A 86 0.61 0.32 -6.26
CA THR A 86 -0.72 0.39 -6.86
C THR A 86 -1.73 1.14 -5.98
N GLY A 87 -2.87 1.50 -6.57
CA GLY A 87 -3.94 2.31 -5.96
C GLY A 87 -4.11 3.67 -6.64
N LYS A 88 -3.05 4.50 -6.67
CA LYS A 88 -3.13 5.89 -7.19
C LYS A 88 -2.86 6.02 -8.69
N GLY A 89 -1.84 5.34 -9.20
CA GLY A 89 -1.44 5.45 -10.60
C GLY A 89 -0.96 6.86 -10.96
N HIS A 90 -1.75 7.62 -11.70
CA HIS A 90 -1.45 9.02 -12.06
C HIS A 90 -2.02 10.03 -11.06
N GLU A 91 -2.89 9.61 -10.14
CA GLU A 91 -3.48 10.48 -9.12
C GLU A 91 -2.39 11.01 -8.18
N THR A 92 -2.40 12.32 -7.97
CA THR A 92 -1.52 12.99 -7.01
C THR A 92 -2.30 13.42 -5.77
N GLY A 93 -1.63 13.41 -4.63
CA GLY A 93 -2.14 13.84 -3.34
C GLY A 93 -2.58 12.69 -2.45
N GLN A 94 -2.66 13.00 -1.16
CA GLN A 94 -3.19 12.10 -0.13
C GLN A 94 -4.26 12.85 0.66
N ASN A 95 -5.52 12.43 0.52
CA ASN A 95 -6.63 13.04 1.26
C ASN A 95 -6.79 12.38 2.64
N ILE A 96 -6.53 13.15 3.68
CA ILE A 96 -6.66 12.74 5.09
C ILE A 96 -7.47 13.81 5.82
N GLY A 97 -8.65 13.47 6.33
CA GLY A 97 -9.52 14.37 7.06
C GLY A 97 -9.96 15.61 6.26
N GLY A 98 -10.09 15.49 4.92
CA GLY A 98 -10.42 16.61 4.04
C GLY A 98 -9.23 17.49 3.63
N HIS A 99 -8.02 17.19 4.13
CA HIS A 99 -6.79 17.87 3.71
C HIS A 99 -6.03 17.04 2.69
N ILE A 100 -5.69 17.64 1.55
CA ILE A 100 -4.87 16.99 0.51
C ILE A 100 -3.41 17.34 0.75
N ARG A 101 -2.62 16.35 1.17
CA ARG A 101 -1.16 16.48 1.28
C ARG A 101 -0.51 16.17 -0.07
N PRO A 102 0.52 16.92 -0.50
CA PRO A 102 1.25 16.59 -1.72
C PRO A 102 1.86 15.20 -1.65
N PHE A 103 1.58 14.38 -2.66
CA PHE A 103 2.09 13.02 -2.79
C PHE A 103 2.01 12.56 -4.25
N ASP A 104 2.99 11.83 -4.76
CA ASP A 104 2.92 11.21 -6.09
C ASP A 104 3.72 9.91 -6.07
N ASP A 105 3.06 8.77 -6.28
CA ASP A 105 3.69 7.44 -6.26
C ASP A 105 4.92 7.39 -7.19
N ARG A 106 4.89 8.09 -8.32
CA ARG A 106 5.97 8.08 -9.33
C ARG A 106 7.19 8.82 -8.82
N VAL A 107 6.98 9.97 -8.17
CA VAL A 107 8.06 10.78 -7.60
C VAL A 107 8.68 10.07 -6.40
N GLU A 108 7.85 9.54 -5.51
CA GLU A 108 8.32 8.86 -4.29
C GLU A 108 9.06 7.55 -4.63
N LEU A 109 8.58 6.79 -5.62
CA LEU A 109 9.27 5.59 -6.09
C LEU A 109 10.60 5.92 -6.76
N ALA A 110 10.65 6.94 -7.62
CA ALA A 110 11.90 7.39 -8.23
C ALA A 110 12.92 7.82 -7.16
N ALA A 111 12.50 8.61 -6.17
CA ALA A 111 13.35 9.03 -5.07
C ALA A 111 13.87 7.85 -4.22
N ALA A 112 13.01 6.85 -3.95
CA ALA A 112 13.41 5.65 -3.21
C ALA A 112 14.46 4.81 -3.99
N LEU A 113 14.33 4.73 -5.31
CA LEU A 113 15.30 4.04 -6.17
C LEU A 113 16.64 4.79 -6.25
N GLU A 114 16.61 6.12 -6.31
CA GLU A 114 17.82 6.95 -6.30
C GLU A 114 18.57 6.83 -4.98
N ALA A 115 17.86 6.82 -3.84
CA ALA A 115 18.46 6.69 -2.51
C ALA A 115 19.06 5.30 -2.23
N ARG A 116 18.71 4.29 -3.03
CA ARG A 116 19.21 2.92 -2.91
C ARG A 116 20.53 2.69 -3.66
N ARG A 117 20.92 3.60 -4.55
CA ARG A 117 22.18 3.53 -5.30
C ARG A 117 23.37 3.81 -4.40
#